data_AF-A0A538P8F0-F1
#
_entry.id   AF-A0A538P8F0-F1
#
_cell.length_a   1.000
_cell.length_b   1.000
_cell.length_c   1.000
_cell.angle_alpha   90.00
_cell.angle_beta   90.00
_cell.angle_gamma   90.00
#
_symmetry.space_group_name_H-M   'P 1'
#
loop_
_entity.id
_entity.type
_entity.pdbx_description
1 polymer ?
#
loop_
_entity_poly.entity_id
_entity_poly.type
_entity_poly.pdbx_seq_one_letter_code
_entity_poly.pdbx_strand_id
1 'polypeptide(L)' 'MSRASKEKMRITVELVRRGATLLKEPCTVCGGVQVRYHGKVICTSHDDLSGVLTTEEVTYEAV' A
#
# COMPACT_ATOMS: atom_id res chain seq x y z
N MET A 1 1.79 -7.33 20.51
CA MET A 1 1.63 -7.06 19.05
C MET A 1 1.94 -8.34 18.29
N SER A 2 1.01 -8.84 17.47
CA SER A 2 1.18 -10.08 16.70
C SER A 2 2.23 -9.90 15.58
N ARG A 3 2.88 -11.00 15.16
CA ARG A 3 3.88 -10.97 14.06
C ARG A 3 3.28 -10.43 12.76
N ALA A 4 2.05 -10.82 12.45
CA ALA A 4 1.31 -10.36 11.27
C ALA A 4 1.09 -8.83 11.24
N SER A 5 0.82 -8.21 12.40
CA SER A 5 0.65 -6.75 12.46
C SER A 5 1.96 -5.99 12.23
N LYS A 6 3.12 -6.54 12.66
CA LYS A 6 4.43 -5.93 12.41
C LYS A 6 4.81 -5.97 10.94
N GLU A 7 4.54 -7.09 10.27
CA GLU A 7 4.85 -7.25 8.85
C GLU A 7 4.04 -6.31 7.96
N LYS A 8 2.72 -6.22 8.19
CA LYS A 8 1.83 -5.27 7.51
C LYS A 8 2.30 -3.83 7.67
N MET A 9 2.72 -3.45 8.89
CA MET A 9 3.26 -2.11 9.15
C MET A 9 4.54 -1.82 8.36
N ARG A 10 5.47 -2.79 8.26
CA ARG A 10 6.69 -2.61 7.45
C ARG A 10 6.37 -2.42 5.98
N ILE A 11 5.41 -3.17 5.45
CA ILE A 11 4.99 -3.04 4.05
C ILE A 11 4.32 -1.69 3.81
N THR A 12 3.43 -1.24 4.70
CA THR A 12 2.83 0.09 4.61
C THR A 12 3.90 1.18 4.58
N VAL A 13 4.92 1.09 5.44
CA VAL A 13 6.03 2.04 5.45
C VAL A 13 6.81 2.00 4.14
N GLU A 14 7.03 0.82 3.57
CA GLU A 14 7.73 0.68 2.29
C GLU A 14 6.93 1.25 1.13
N LEU A 15 5.62 1.04 1.10
CA LEU A 15 4.72 1.66 0.12
C LEU A 15 4.78 3.18 0.20
N VAL A 16 4.71 3.75 1.41
CA VAL A 16 4.84 5.20 1.61
C VAL A 16 6.20 5.71 1.14
N ARG A 17 7.30 4.98 1.42
CA ARG A 17 8.65 5.32 0.92
C ARG A 17 8.75 5.32 -0.61
N ARG A 18 7.99 4.45 -1.29
CA ARG A 18 7.90 4.40 -2.75
C ARG A 18 6.95 5.45 -3.35
N GLY A 19 6.33 6.30 -2.53
CA GLY A 19 5.43 7.36 -2.97
C GLY A 19 3.93 7.03 -2.87
N ALA A 20 3.55 5.97 -2.14
CA ALA A 20 2.15 5.74 -1.82
C ALA A 20 1.61 6.84 -0.89
N THR A 21 0.38 7.28 -1.15
CA THR A 21 -0.32 8.28 -0.35
C THR A 21 -1.33 7.62 0.58
N LEU A 22 -1.29 7.94 1.87
CA LEU A 22 -2.32 7.49 2.81
C LEU A 22 -3.65 8.20 2.51
N LEU A 23 -4.72 7.43 2.39
CA LEU A 23 -6.07 7.98 2.25
C LEU A 23 -6.66 8.28 3.63
N LYS A 24 -7.45 9.36 3.69
CA LYS A 24 -8.16 9.74 4.92
C LYS A 24 -9.33 8.79 5.19
N GLU A 25 -9.95 8.30 4.13
CA GLU A 25 -11.07 7.39 4.18
C GLU A 25 -10.59 6.00 4.61
N PRO A 26 -11.23 5.40 5.63
CA PRO A 26 -10.94 4.03 6.01
C PRO A 26 -11.54 3.06 4.99
N CYS A 27 -10.99 1.84 4.94
CA CYS A 27 -11.53 0.81 4.08
C CYS A 27 -13.00 0.52 4.43
N THR A 28 -13.86 0.53 3.41
CA THR A 28 -15.30 0.30 3.55
C THR A 28 -15.63 -1.13 3.99
N VAL A 29 -14.70 -2.07 3.85
CA VAL A 29 -14.89 -3.49 4.19
C VAL A 29 -14.51 -3.79 5.64
N CYS A 30 -13.33 -3.32 6.09
CA CYS A 30 -12.80 -3.68 7.41
C CYS A 30 -12.46 -2.49 8.32
N GLY A 31 -12.64 -1.25 7.86
CA GLY A 31 -12.24 -0.05 8.60
C GLY A 31 -10.72 0.18 8.71
N GLY A 32 -9.92 -0.56 7.94
CA GLY A 32 -8.46 -0.47 7.96
C GLY A 32 -7.92 0.74 7.21
N VAL A 33 -6.63 1.02 7.38
CA VAL A 33 -5.94 2.10 6.64
C VAL A 33 -5.86 1.74 5.16
N GLN A 34 -6.16 2.72 4.31
CA GLN A 34 -5.99 2.61 2.86
C GLN A 34 -4.84 3.48 2.37
N VAL A 35 -4.14 2.98 1.37
CA VAL A 35 -3.08 3.69 0.64
C VAL A 35 -3.42 3.73 -0.84
N ARG A 36 -3.07 4.83 -1.50
CA ARG A 36 -3.10 4.96 -2.96
C ARG A 36 -1.70 4.85 -3.51
N TYR A 37 -1.46 3.89 -4.39
CA TYR A 37 -0.17 3.68 -5.03
C TYR A 37 -0.41 3.34 -6.51
N HIS A 38 0.28 4.02 -7.44
CA HIS A 38 0.08 3.87 -8.89
C HIS A 38 -1.40 3.92 -9.33
N GLY A 39 -2.18 4.83 -8.76
CA GLY A 39 -3.60 5.01 -9.07
C GLY A 39 -4.54 3.93 -8.50
N LYS A 40 -4.03 2.89 -7.84
CA LYS A 40 -4.84 1.86 -7.17
C LYS A 40 -4.99 2.18 -5.69
N VAL A 41 -6.17 1.91 -5.14
CA VAL A 41 -6.45 2.01 -3.69
C VAL A 41 -6.32 0.62 -3.08
N ILE A 42 -5.51 0.50 -2.04
CA ILE A 42 -5.12 -0.76 -1.43
C ILE A 42 -5.30 -0.65 0.08
N CYS A 43 -5.96 -1.62 0.70
CA CYS A 43 -6.11 -1.73 2.14
C CYS A 43 -4.95 -2.50 2.76
N THR A 44 -4.27 -1.91 3.73
CA THR A 44 -3.11 -2.54 4.40
C THR A 44 -3.49 -3.70 5.33
N SER A 45 -4.79 -3.94 5.54
CA SER A 45 -5.30 -4.94 6.48
C SER A 45 -5.65 -6.27 5.83
N HIS A 46 -6.23 -6.29 4.63
CA HIS A 46 -6.66 -7.52 3.97
C HIS A 46 -6.25 -7.64 2.51
N ASP A 47 -5.84 -6.54 1.86
CA ASP A 47 -5.40 -6.65 0.47
C ASP A 47 -3.99 -7.23 0.42
N ASP A 48 -3.73 -7.95 -0.65
CA ASP A 48 -2.43 -8.56 -0.90
C ASP A 48 -1.43 -7.48 -1.34
N LEU A 49 -0.57 -7.09 -0.40
CA LEU A 49 0.46 -6.08 -0.62
C LEU A 49 1.69 -6.64 -1.34
N SER A 50 1.79 -7.97 -1.52
CA SER A 50 2.95 -8.61 -2.15
C SER A 50 3.06 -8.25 -3.64
N GLY A 51 1.93 -8.20 -4.35
CA GLY A 51 1.87 -7.81 -5.77
C GLY A 51 2.07 -6.31 -6.03
N VAL A 52 1.99 -5.48 -4.98
CA VAL A 52 2.16 -4.03 -5.10
C VAL A 52 3.64 -3.65 -5.13
N LEU A 53 4.48 -4.43 -4.45
CA LEU A 53 5.94 -4.24 -4.45
C LEU A 53 6.61 -4.73 -5.75
N THR A 54 5.92 -5.60 -6.52
CA THR A 54 6.39 -6.16 -7.79
C THR A 54 5.86 -5.42 -9.02
N THR A 55 4.94 -4.46 -8.85
CA THR A 55 4.61 -3.55 -9.95
C THR A 55 5.84 -2.66 -10.14
N GLU A 56 6.68 -3.10 -11.07
CA GLU A 56 7.87 -2.40 -11.52
C GLU A 56 7.53 -0.94 -11.83
N GLU A 57 8.46 -0.09 -11.45
CA GLU A 57 8.45 1.33 -11.68
C GLU A 57 8.09 1.56 -13.15
N VAL A 58 6.93 2.17 -13.43
CA VAL A 58 6.66 2.68 -14.76
C VAL A 58 7.69 3.79 -14.97
N THR A 59 8.84 3.44 -15.55
CA THR A 59 9.82 4.40 -16.02
C THR A 59 9.10 5.25 -17.06
N TYR A 60 8.79 6.48 -16.69
CA TYR A 60 8.43 7.51 -17.63
C TYR A 60 9.65 7.71 -18.53
N GLU A 61 9.70 7.03 -19.68
CA GLU A 61 10.55 7.47 -20.77
C GLU A 61 10.00 8.82 -21.20
N ALA A 62 10.71 9.88 -20.81
CA ALA A 62 10.48 11.22 -21.29
C ALA A 62 10.72 11.23 -22.81
N VAL A 63 9.63 11.40 -23.57
CA VAL A 63 9.65 11.73 -25.00
C VAL A 63 9.59 13.24 -25.14
#